data_AF-A0A1V2PQJ9-F1
#
_entry.id   AF-A0A1V2PQJ9-F1
#
_cell.length_a   1.000
_cell.length_b   1.000
_cell.length_c   1.000
_cell.angle_alpha   90.00
_cell.angle_beta   90.00
_cell.angle_gamma   90.00
#
_symmetry.space_group_name_H-M   'P 1'
#
loop_
_entity.id
_entity.type
_entity.pdbx_description
1 polymer ?
#
loop_
_entity_poly.entity_id
_entity_poly.type
_entity_poly.pdbx_seq_one_letter_code
_entity_poly.pdbx_strand_id
1 'polypeptide(L)'
;MSAEAVEQPGEPEADLASSSARGGLWAALDGLRYGARSALSPRVLQGAAVEIGWLTTHLAMYPLGLVGGAGSRADRLTLDGLTPAQRGLLVGDVRAAGTPILLAHGIVDNHTVFALMRRNLLRRGFSRIHTFSYSPLTLDVRSTAERMAAEVEALCRESGSDQIHIIGHSLGGLIARYYVQRLGGDERVHTCVTLGTPHQGTIAARLLPWPLVKQLRPESDLMDELAEPAPECRTKFVAFYSDADQLIVPQRRARVRHPDLIAENVRLRGVGHMSLPFHGEVVHRITGVLAHLDEQVA
;
A
#
# COMPACT_ATOMS: atom_id res chain seq x y z
N MET A 1 -77.44 11.33 7.84
CA MET A 1 -77.06 10.86 6.50
C MET A 1 -75.78 11.62 6.16
N SER A 2 -74.64 11.09 6.63
CA SER A 2 -73.65 10.31 5.85
C SER A 2 -72.66 11.27 5.18
N ALA A 3 -71.45 11.45 5.74
CA ALA A 3 -70.21 10.72 5.39
C ALA A 3 -69.84 10.97 3.90
N GLU A 4 -68.68 11.49 3.53
CA GLU A 4 -67.32 11.00 3.83
C GLU A 4 -66.26 12.12 3.76
N ALA A 5 -65.27 11.98 4.64
CA ALA A 5 -63.93 12.53 4.47
C ALA A 5 -63.15 11.65 3.49
N VAL A 6 -62.30 12.25 2.65
CA VAL A 6 -61.28 11.52 1.89
C VAL A 6 -59.91 12.08 2.24
N GLU A 7 -59.07 11.15 2.69
CA GLU A 7 -57.72 11.30 3.21
C GLU A 7 -56.72 10.81 2.14
N GLN A 8 -55.74 11.67 1.78
CA GLN A 8 -54.33 11.38 1.36
C GLN A 8 -54.10 10.55 0.05
N PRO A 9 -52.92 10.56 -0.64
CA PRO A 9 -51.57 10.62 -0.06
C PRO A 9 -50.48 11.42 -0.83
N GLY A 10 -49.31 11.50 -0.17
CA GLY A 10 -48.13 12.26 -0.56
C GLY A 10 -47.31 11.73 -1.74
N GLU A 11 -46.26 12.49 -2.04
CA GLU A 11 -45.27 12.28 -3.10
C GLU A 11 -44.52 10.94 -3.01
N PRO A 12 -43.77 10.57 -4.06
CA PRO A 12 -42.56 9.80 -3.89
C PRO A 12 -41.31 10.54 -4.39
N GLU A 13 -40.42 10.87 -3.45
CA GLU A 13 -38.97 11.02 -3.61
C GLU A 13 -38.37 9.76 -4.28
N ALA A 14 -38.24 9.74 -5.61
CA ALA A 14 -37.68 8.57 -6.31
C ALA A 14 -36.59 8.86 -7.36
N ASP A 15 -36.09 10.09 -7.50
CA ASP A 15 -35.26 10.44 -8.67
C ASP A 15 -33.80 10.86 -8.39
N LEU A 16 -33.35 10.85 -7.12
CA LEU A 16 -31.95 11.22 -6.78
C LEU A 16 -30.99 10.01 -6.76
N ALA A 17 -31.49 8.80 -6.46
CA ALA A 17 -30.65 7.59 -6.38
C ALA A 17 -30.30 6.98 -7.75
N SER A 18 -31.15 7.18 -8.78
CA SER A 18 -30.94 6.64 -10.13
C SER A 18 -29.87 7.42 -10.91
N SER A 19 -29.77 8.72 -10.64
CA SER A 19 -28.82 9.65 -11.29
C SER A 19 -27.38 9.42 -10.80
N SER A 20 -27.19 9.15 -9.50
CA SER A 20 -25.86 8.90 -8.90
C SER A 20 -25.25 7.57 -9.38
N ALA A 21 -26.07 6.51 -9.48
CA ALA A 21 -25.64 5.21 -9.98
C ALA A 21 -25.23 5.25 -11.47
N ARG A 22 -25.99 5.99 -12.30
CA ARG A 22 -25.63 6.24 -13.71
C ARG A 22 -24.34 7.06 -13.80
N GLY A 23 -24.19 8.12 -13.00
CA GLY A 23 -22.96 8.93 -12.95
C GLY A 23 -21.72 8.12 -12.55
N GLY A 24 -21.87 7.17 -11.61
CA GLY A 24 -20.81 6.27 -11.19
C GLY A 24 -20.34 5.30 -12.27
N LEU A 25 -21.27 4.77 -13.07
CA LEU A 25 -20.96 3.87 -14.20
C LEU A 25 -20.28 4.63 -15.34
N TRP A 26 -20.76 5.81 -15.71
CA TRP A 26 -20.15 6.63 -16.76
C TRP A 26 -18.75 7.11 -16.39
N ALA A 27 -18.53 7.52 -15.14
CA ALA A 27 -17.20 7.85 -14.64
C ALA A 27 -16.24 6.64 -14.63
N ALA A 28 -16.75 5.42 -14.46
CA ALA A 28 -15.96 4.19 -14.58
C ALA A 28 -15.59 3.88 -16.04
N LEU A 29 -16.55 4.04 -16.97
CA LEU A 29 -16.31 3.89 -18.40
C LEU A 29 -15.32 4.94 -18.93
N ASP A 30 -15.40 6.18 -18.46
CA ASP A 30 -14.45 7.23 -18.83
C ASP A 30 -13.08 7.04 -18.19
N GLY A 31 -13.01 6.50 -16.97
CA GLY A 31 -11.77 6.03 -16.35
C GLY A 31 -11.10 4.91 -17.15
N LEU A 32 -11.88 3.96 -17.66
CA LEU A 32 -11.43 2.90 -18.56
C LEU A 32 -10.94 3.46 -19.90
N ARG A 33 -11.67 4.41 -20.51
CA ARG A 33 -11.24 5.09 -21.75
C ARG A 33 -9.96 5.91 -21.55
N TYR A 34 -9.80 6.55 -20.38
CA TYR A 34 -8.57 7.24 -20.01
C TYR A 34 -7.40 6.25 -19.84
N GLY A 35 -7.63 5.13 -19.13
CA GLY A 35 -6.66 4.04 -18.97
C GLY A 35 -6.23 3.44 -20.32
N ALA A 36 -7.19 3.21 -21.22
CA ALA A 36 -6.95 2.71 -22.57
C ALA A 36 -6.18 3.72 -23.46
N ARG A 37 -6.42 5.03 -23.32
CA ARG A 37 -5.66 6.07 -24.03
C ARG A 37 -4.23 6.21 -23.50
N SER A 38 -4.01 6.06 -22.19
CA SER A 38 -2.66 5.99 -21.62
C SER A 38 -1.90 4.70 -22.01
N ALA A 39 -2.62 3.65 -22.39
CA ALA A 39 -2.06 2.35 -22.78
C ALA A 39 -1.40 2.31 -24.18
N LEU A 40 -1.52 3.36 -25.00
CA LEU A 40 -1.04 3.38 -26.39
C LEU A 40 0.44 3.78 -26.55
N SER A 41 1.17 4.04 -25.46
CA SER A 41 2.61 4.31 -25.58
C SER A 41 3.41 2.99 -25.66
N PRO A 42 4.47 2.90 -26.50
CA PRO A 42 5.29 1.68 -26.61
C PRO A 42 5.85 1.20 -25.27
N ARG A 43 6.14 2.11 -24.34
CA ARG A 43 6.62 1.79 -22.99
C ARG A 43 5.54 1.20 -22.08
N VAL A 44 4.29 1.66 -22.21
CA VAL A 44 3.17 1.09 -21.44
C VAL A 44 2.79 -0.30 -21.97
N LEU A 45 2.85 -0.51 -23.29
CA LEU A 45 2.69 -1.83 -23.90
C LEU A 45 3.78 -2.81 -23.45
N GLN A 46 5.04 -2.37 -23.41
CA GLN A 46 6.14 -3.17 -22.90
C GLN A 46 5.97 -3.50 -21.41
N GLY A 47 5.54 -2.53 -20.60
CA GLY A 47 5.22 -2.73 -19.18
C GLY A 47 4.09 -3.74 -18.98
N ALA A 48 3.03 -3.67 -19.79
CA ALA A 48 1.91 -4.61 -19.74
C ALA A 48 2.34 -6.04 -20.13
N ALA A 49 3.21 -6.22 -21.12
CA ALA A 49 3.74 -7.53 -21.49
C ALA A 49 4.58 -8.16 -20.36
N VAL A 50 5.37 -7.35 -19.66
CA VAL A 50 6.12 -7.77 -18.46
C VAL A 50 5.15 -8.15 -17.32
N GLU A 51 4.06 -7.40 -17.14
CA GLU A 51 3.03 -7.74 -16.15
C GLU A 51 2.36 -9.08 -16.41
N ILE A 52 2.01 -9.40 -17.66
CA ILE A 52 1.37 -10.67 -18.03
C ILE A 52 2.31 -11.86 -17.73
N GLY A 53 3.60 -11.72 -18.09
CA GLY A 53 4.60 -12.74 -17.78
C GLY A 53 4.77 -12.94 -16.26
N TRP A 54 4.70 -11.86 -15.47
CA TRP A 54 4.79 -11.95 -14.03
C TRP A 54 3.54 -12.47 -13.36
N LEU A 55 2.33 -12.06 -13.77
CA LEU A 55 1.06 -12.60 -13.27
C LEU A 55 1.04 -14.13 -13.41
N THR A 56 1.52 -14.64 -14.54
CA THR A 56 1.60 -16.08 -14.81
C THR A 56 2.58 -16.78 -13.87
N THR A 57 3.76 -16.18 -13.64
CA THR A 57 4.77 -16.71 -12.71
C THR A 57 4.30 -16.62 -11.26
N HIS A 58 3.60 -15.56 -10.89
CA HIS A 58 3.10 -15.32 -9.54
C HIS A 58 1.99 -16.31 -9.17
N LEU A 59 1.06 -16.56 -10.11
CA LEU A 59 0.01 -17.56 -9.95
C LEU A 59 0.62 -18.98 -9.79
N ALA A 60 1.69 -19.28 -10.52
CA ALA A 60 2.41 -20.55 -10.40
C ALA A 60 3.14 -20.71 -9.04
N MET A 61 3.65 -19.62 -8.47
CA MET A 61 4.38 -19.62 -7.18
C MET A 61 3.45 -19.47 -5.97
N TYR A 62 2.17 -19.15 -6.18
CA TYR A 62 1.18 -18.95 -5.13
C TYR A 62 1.09 -20.10 -4.09
N PRO A 63 1.13 -21.40 -4.47
CA PRO A 63 1.07 -22.52 -3.52
C PRO A 63 2.30 -22.65 -2.61
N LEU A 64 3.46 -22.11 -3.00
CA LEU A 64 4.70 -22.16 -2.21
C LEU A 64 4.72 -21.10 -1.09
N GLY A 65 3.78 -20.14 -1.12
CA GLY A 65 3.65 -19.06 -0.16
C GLY A 65 2.92 -19.42 1.15
N LEU A 66 2.70 -20.71 1.43
CA LEU A 66 2.02 -21.19 2.66
C LEU A 66 2.99 -21.75 3.71
N VAL A 67 4.29 -21.76 3.44
CA VAL A 67 5.32 -22.22 4.38
C VAL A 67 6.21 -21.04 4.79
N GLY A 68 5.80 -20.35 5.86
CA GLY A 68 6.58 -19.27 6.46
C GLY A 68 7.76 -19.82 7.26
N GLY A 69 8.98 -19.62 6.76
CA GLY A 69 10.21 -19.87 7.51
C GLY A 69 10.62 -18.63 8.29
N ALA A 70 10.35 -18.62 9.61
CA ALA A 70 10.95 -17.67 10.54
C ALA A 70 12.44 -18.01 10.72
N GLY A 71 13.30 -17.25 10.06
CA GLY A 71 14.74 -17.31 10.27
C GLY A 71 15.21 -16.03 10.96
N SER A 72 15.07 -15.97 12.29
CA SER A 72 15.80 -15.02 13.13
C SER A 72 17.30 -15.29 12.96
N ARG A 73 18.03 -14.33 12.40
CA ARG A 73 19.50 -14.34 12.43
C ARG A 73 19.93 -13.44 13.59
N ALA A 74 20.00 -14.04 14.77
CA ALA A 74 20.52 -13.40 15.96
C ALA A 74 21.97 -12.93 15.75
N ASP A 75 22.24 -11.73 16.27
CA ASP A 75 23.51 -11.17 16.76
C ASP A 75 24.80 -11.65 16.08
N ARG A 76 25.20 -10.95 15.02
CA ARG A 76 26.61 -10.93 14.60
C ARG A 76 27.28 -9.71 15.21
N LEU A 77 28.13 -9.94 16.20
CA LEU A 77 29.00 -8.94 16.83
C LEU A 77 30.28 -8.65 16.01
N THR A 78 30.37 -9.14 14.76
CA THR A 78 31.56 -8.98 13.90
C THR A 78 31.20 -8.49 12.50
N LEU A 79 32.10 -7.68 11.91
CA LEU A 79 31.97 -7.17 10.53
C LEU A 79 32.52 -8.14 9.46
N ASP A 80 32.98 -9.32 9.88
CA ASP A 80 33.55 -10.33 9.01
C ASP A 80 32.49 -10.99 8.13
N GLY A 81 32.82 -11.14 6.84
CA GLY A 81 31.91 -11.68 5.83
C GLY A 81 30.81 -10.72 5.35
N LEU A 82 30.80 -9.47 5.81
CA LEU A 82 29.90 -8.43 5.30
C LEU A 82 30.46 -7.77 4.02
N THR A 83 29.58 -7.48 3.07
CA THR A 83 29.95 -6.71 1.87
C THR A 83 30.24 -5.25 2.21
N PRO A 84 30.98 -4.50 1.36
CA PRO A 84 31.22 -3.08 1.59
C PRO A 84 29.95 -2.24 1.79
N ALA A 85 28.84 -2.57 1.11
CA ALA A 85 27.56 -1.90 1.29
C ALA A 85 26.95 -2.16 2.68
N GLN A 86 27.02 -3.41 3.16
CA GLN A 86 26.51 -3.79 4.48
C GLN A 86 27.34 -3.16 5.60
N ARG A 87 28.67 -3.11 5.42
CA ARG A 87 29.57 -2.38 6.34
C ARG A 87 29.29 -0.88 6.31
N GLY A 88 29.06 -0.31 5.13
CA GLY A 88 28.72 1.09 4.96
C GLY A 88 27.45 1.50 5.71
N LEU A 89 26.38 0.70 5.63
CA LEU A 89 25.16 0.96 6.40
C LEU A 89 25.38 0.80 7.90
N LEU A 90 26.01 -0.29 8.35
CA LEU A 90 26.26 -0.53 9.77
C LEU A 90 27.21 0.50 10.41
N VAL A 91 28.20 1.01 9.67
CA VAL A 91 29.15 2.01 10.17
C VAL A 91 28.60 3.44 10.00
N GLY A 92 27.87 3.69 8.91
CA GLY A 92 27.34 5.02 8.58
C GLY A 92 26.04 5.37 9.30
N ASP A 93 25.17 4.38 9.56
CA ASP A 93 23.90 4.57 10.27
C ASP A 93 23.47 3.25 10.97
N VAL A 94 24.04 3.03 12.17
CA VAL A 94 23.74 1.86 13.02
C VAL A 94 22.25 1.78 13.36
N ARG A 95 21.58 2.92 13.53
CA ARG A 95 20.16 2.99 13.84
C ARG A 95 19.34 2.48 12.66
N ALA A 96 19.57 2.99 11.45
CA ALA A 96 18.91 2.51 10.23
C ALA A 96 19.13 1.02 9.96
N ALA A 97 20.33 0.50 10.26
CA ALA A 97 20.63 -0.92 10.13
C ALA A 97 19.86 -1.80 11.13
N GLY A 98 19.55 -1.25 12.31
CA GLY A 98 18.84 -1.91 13.41
C GLY A 98 17.31 -1.77 13.36
N THR A 99 16.78 -0.75 12.69
CA THR A 99 15.34 -0.50 12.57
C THR A 99 14.63 -1.63 11.80
N PRO A 100 13.60 -2.28 12.39
CA PRO A 100 12.83 -3.31 11.71
C PRO A 100 12.09 -2.78 10.49
N ILE A 101 11.97 -3.61 9.46
CA ILE A 101 11.18 -3.34 8.25
C ILE A 101 10.04 -4.36 8.18
N LEU A 102 8.80 -3.89 8.17
CA LEU A 102 7.60 -4.71 7.97
C LEU A 102 7.10 -4.58 6.53
N LEU A 103 6.98 -5.71 5.83
CA LEU A 103 6.47 -5.78 4.45
C LEU A 103 5.00 -6.21 4.46
N ALA A 104 4.11 -5.41 3.88
CA ALA A 104 2.67 -5.68 3.81
C ALA A 104 2.20 -5.85 2.36
N HIS A 105 1.72 -7.04 1.99
CA HIS A 105 1.42 -7.41 0.60
C HIS A 105 0.06 -6.87 0.11
N GLY A 106 -0.26 -7.01 -1.17
CA GLY A 106 -1.56 -6.61 -1.74
C GLY A 106 -2.66 -7.67 -1.61
N ILE A 107 -3.84 -7.41 -2.21
CA ILE A 107 -5.01 -8.31 -2.24
C ILE A 107 -4.82 -9.53 -3.15
N VAL A 108 -3.99 -9.40 -4.20
CA VAL A 108 -3.70 -10.45 -5.21
C VAL A 108 -2.35 -11.13 -4.94
N ASP A 109 -1.62 -10.68 -3.93
CA ASP A 109 -0.24 -11.10 -3.64
C ASP A 109 -0.15 -11.88 -2.35
N ASN A 110 0.91 -12.66 -2.21
CA ASN A 110 1.38 -13.22 -0.95
C ASN A 110 2.81 -12.70 -0.67
N HIS A 111 3.47 -13.20 0.37
CA HIS A 111 4.83 -12.79 0.74
C HIS A 111 5.88 -12.95 -0.39
N THR A 112 5.61 -13.75 -1.43
CA THR A 112 6.52 -13.95 -2.57
C THR A 112 6.69 -12.69 -3.43
N VAL A 113 5.73 -11.75 -3.41
CA VAL A 113 5.85 -10.48 -4.17
C VAL A 113 7.05 -9.66 -3.69
N PHE A 114 7.37 -9.80 -2.41
CA PHE A 114 8.52 -9.14 -1.80
C PHE A 114 9.80 -9.97 -1.85
N ALA A 115 9.83 -11.18 -2.42
CA ALA A 115 11.02 -12.03 -2.37
C ALA A 115 12.26 -11.31 -2.97
N LEU A 116 12.08 -10.63 -4.10
CA LEU A 116 13.13 -9.84 -4.74
C LEU A 116 13.47 -8.57 -3.95
N MET A 117 12.46 -7.87 -3.41
CA MET A 117 12.68 -6.69 -2.56
C MET A 117 13.48 -7.04 -1.32
N ARG A 118 13.03 -8.07 -0.57
CA ARG A 118 13.70 -8.60 0.61
C ARG A 118 15.14 -8.98 0.31
N ARG A 119 15.40 -9.68 -0.81
CA ARG A 119 16.77 -10.03 -1.22
C ARG A 119 17.64 -8.80 -1.42
N ASN A 120 17.12 -7.75 -2.04
CA ASN A 120 17.88 -6.52 -2.27
C ASN A 120 18.10 -5.71 -0.99
N LEU A 121 17.10 -5.64 -0.10
CA LEU A 121 17.25 -5.01 1.22
C LEU A 121 18.32 -5.72 2.06
N LEU A 122 18.31 -7.06 2.09
CA LEU A 122 19.35 -7.86 2.76
C LEU A 122 20.76 -7.60 2.20
N ARG A 123 20.88 -7.47 0.86
CA ARG A 123 22.16 -7.14 0.20
C ARG A 123 22.66 -5.74 0.57
N ARG A 124 21.76 -4.83 0.95
CA ARG A 124 22.06 -3.45 1.34
C ARG A 124 22.38 -3.30 2.82
N GLY A 125 22.18 -4.33 3.64
CA GLY A 125 22.55 -4.35 5.06
C GLY A 125 21.38 -4.39 6.03
N PHE A 126 20.15 -4.16 5.56
CA PHE A 126 18.96 -4.34 6.38
C PHE A 126 18.85 -5.80 6.81
N SER A 127 18.75 -6.05 8.11
CA SER A 127 18.82 -7.41 8.66
C SER A 127 17.50 -7.89 9.27
N ARG A 128 16.68 -6.96 9.80
CA ARG A 128 15.42 -7.24 10.47
C ARG A 128 14.22 -6.98 9.55
N ILE A 129 13.96 -7.91 8.64
CA ILE A 129 12.88 -7.78 7.65
C ILE A 129 11.80 -8.83 7.90
N HIS A 130 10.60 -8.37 8.23
CA HIS A 130 9.42 -9.16 8.58
C HIS A 130 8.35 -9.00 7.51
N THR A 131 7.46 -9.99 7.38
CA THR A 131 6.34 -9.94 6.42
C THR A 131 5.03 -10.10 7.17
N PHE A 132 4.19 -9.08 7.06
CA PHE A 132 2.84 -9.10 7.59
C PHE A 132 1.97 -9.97 6.69
N SER A 133 1.49 -11.09 7.22
CA SER A 133 0.67 -12.06 6.50
C SER A 133 -0.77 -11.97 6.94
N TYR A 134 -1.68 -11.84 5.98
CA TYR A 134 -3.12 -11.80 6.24
C TYR A 134 -3.89 -12.49 5.11
N SER A 135 -5.06 -13.06 5.42
CA SER A 135 -5.89 -13.76 4.43
C SER A 135 -6.79 -12.79 3.66
N PRO A 136 -6.65 -12.60 2.33
CA PRO A 136 -7.48 -11.68 1.52
C PRO A 136 -8.99 -11.97 1.56
N LEU A 137 -9.36 -13.20 1.92
CA LEU A 137 -10.72 -13.73 1.83
C LEU A 137 -11.63 -13.26 2.98
N THR A 138 -11.09 -12.69 4.05
CA THR A 138 -11.84 -12.38 5.28
C THR A 138 -11.73 -10.92 5.75
N LEU A 139 -11.25 -9.99 4.92
CA LEU A 139 -10.75 -8.71 5.44
C LEU A 139 -11.70 -7.54 5.27
N ASP A 140 -11.87 -6.87 6.39
CA ASP A 140 -12.05 -5.43 6.46
C ASP A 140 -10.67 -4.77 6.72
N VAL A 141 -10.41 -3.61 6.10
CA VAL A 141 -9.11 -2.92 6.23
C VAL A 141 -8.81 -2.53 7.68
N ARG A 142 -9.84 -2.14 8.45
CA ARG A 142 -9.70 -1.65 9.83
C ARG A 142 -9.27 -2.77 10.76
N SER A 143 -10.00 -3.90 10.72
CA SER A 143 -9.63 -5.10 11.49
C SER A 143 -8.23 -5.63 11.16
N THR A 144 -7.77 -5.41 9.93
CA THR A 144 -6.44 -5.82 9.49
C THR A 144 -5.37 -4.84 9.96
N ALA A 145 -5.68 -3.54 10.01
CA ALA A 145 -4.82 -2.53 10.60
C ALA A 145 -4.65 -2.71 12.12
N GLU A 146 -5.69 -3.16 12.83
CA GLU A 146 -5.58 -3.53 14.25
C GLU A 146 -4.61 -4.70 14.47
N ARG A 147 -4.68 -5.73 13.61
CA ARG A 147 -3.70 -6.83 13.66
C ARG A 147 -2.29 -6.37 13.31
N MET A 148 -2.17 -5.43 12.36
CA MET A 148 -0.88 -4.81 12.06
C MET A 148 -0.34 -4.07 13.29
N ALA A 149 -1.18 -3.32 14.01
CA ALA A 149 -0.77 -2.64 15.24
C ALA A 149 -0.18 -3.60 16.27
N ALA A 150 -0.84 -4.73 16.50
CA ALA A 150 -0.36 -5.76 17.42
C ALA A 150 0.99 -6.37 16.97
N GLU A 151 1.15 -6.63 15.67
CA GLU A 151 2.41 -7.12 15.10
C GLU A 151 3.54 -6.09 15.25
N VAL A 152 3.27 -4.82 14.98
CA VAL A 152 4.26 -3.73 15.12
C VAL A 152 4.73 -3.60 16.56
N GLU A 153 3.82 -3.64 17.54
CA GLU A 153 4.19 -3.61 18.95
C GLU A 153 5.03 -4.82 19.38
N ALA A 154 4.72 -6.02 18.84
CA ALA A 154 5.53 -7.21 19.08
C ALA A 154 6.96 -7.04 18.49
N LEU A 155 7.07 -6.52 17.27
CA LEU A 155 8.35 -6.28 16.60
C LEU A 155 9.19 -5.23 17.32
N CYS A 156 8.59 -4.12 17.79
CA CYS A 156 9.31 -3.13 18.59
C CYS A 156 9.85 -3.77 19.88
N ARG A 157 9.04 -4.56 20.58
CA ARG A 157 9.45 -5.25 21.81
C ARG A 157 10.57 -6.27 21.58
N GLU A 158 10.48 -7.07 20.53
CA GLU A 158 11.48 -8.09 20.20
C GLU A 158 12.80 -7.50 19.69
N SER A 159 12.72 -6.40 18.95
CA SER A 159 13.90 -5.74 18.38
C SER A 159 14.57 -4.75 19.32
N GLY A 160 13.86 -4.27 20.34
CA GLY A 160 14.29 -3.15 21.18
C GLY A 160 14.31 -1.80 20.44
N SER A 161 13.72 -1.73 19.25
CA SER A 161 13.61 -0.49 18.49
C SER A 161 12.32 0.26 18.85
N ASP A 162 12.42 1.57 19.06
CA ASP A 162 11.26 2.41 19.38
C ASP A 162 10.30 2.58 18.19
N GLN A 163 10.87 2.53 16.98
CA GLN A 163 10.17 2.72 15.71
C GLN A 163 10.58 1.67 14.67
N ILE A 164 9.74 1.51 13.64
CA ILE A 164 9.95 0.64 12.48
C ILE A 164 9.74 1.39 11.16
N HIS A 165 10.05 0.71 10.06
CA HIS A 165 9.60 1.09 8.72
C HIS A 165 8.56 0.12 8.21
N ILE A 166 7.60 0.63 7.43
CA ILE A 166 6.62 -0.20 6.73
C ILE A 166 6.76 0.01 5.23
N ILE A 167 6.77 -1.09 4.47
CA ILE A 167 6.64 -1.08 3.01
C ILE A 167 5.36 -1.83 2.64
N GLY A 168 4.36 -1.09 2.20
CA GLY A 168 3.07 -1.64 1.79
C GLY A 168 2.89 -1.60 0.27
N HIS A 169 2.46 -2.70 -0.32
CA HIS A 169 2.06 -2.74 -1.73
C HIS A 169 0.54 -2.80 -1.86
N SER A 170 -0.01 -1.99 -2.76
CA SER A 170 -1.45 -1.98 -3.05
C SER A 170 -2.27 -1.84 -1.75
N LEU A 171 -3.13 -2.82 -1.45
CA LEU A 171 -3.91 -2.92 -0.22
C LEU A 171 -3.06 -2.86 1.06
N GLY A 172 -1.88 -3.49 1.10
CA GLY A 172 -1.01 -3.50 2.28
C GLY A 172 -0.55 -2.11 2.68
N GLY A 173 -0.35 -1.22 1.71
CA GLY A 173 -0.04 0.19 1.98
C GLY A 173 -1.24 0.98 2.50
N LEU A 174 -2.46 0.57 2.14
CA LEU A 174 -3.69 1.20 2.66
C LEU A 174 -3.93 0.79 4.12
N ILE A 175 -3.72 -0.48 4.44
CA ILE A 175 -3.74 -1.01 5.81
C ILE A 175 -2.70 -0.27 6.67
N ALA A 176 -1.47 -0.15 6.16
CA ALA A 176 -0.40 0.58 6.85
C ALA A 176 -0.77 2.05 7.09
N ARG A 177 -1.31 2.73 6.07
CA ARG A 177 -1.75 4.12 6.21
C ARG A 177 -2.87 4.26 7.25
N TYR A 178 -3.85 3.35 7.24
CA TYR A 178 -4.93 3.36 8.23
C TYR A 178 -4.39 3.17 9.65
N TYR A 179 -3.50 2.20 9.85
CA TYR A 179 -2.82 2.00 11.13
C TYR A 179 -2.11 3.27 11.62
N VAL A 180 -1.28 3.87 10.75
CA VAL A 180 -0.52 5.08 11.08
C VAL A 180 -1.43 6.25 11.42
N GLN A 181 -2.43 6.54 10.60
CA GLN A 181 -3.28 7.73 10.75
C GLN A 181 -4.37 7.59 11.81
N ARG A 182 -4.96 6.40 11.97
CA ARG A 182 -6.22 6.22 12.71
C ARG A 182 -6.05 5.44 14.00
N LEU A 183 -4.98 4.65 14.13
CA LEU A 183 -4.75 3.75 15.26
C LEU A 183 -3.50 4.11 16.07
N GLY A 184 -3.00 5.35 15.94
CA GLY A 184 -1.82 5.82 16.67
C GLY A 184 -0.50 5.22 16.19
N GLY A 185 -0.47 4.60 15.00
CA GLY A 185 0.77 4.01 14.46
C GLY A 185 1.87 5.03 14.16
N ASP A 186 1.54 6.33 14.11
CA ASP A 186 2.51 7.44 14.09
C ASP A 186 3.70 7.22 15.02
N GLU A 187 3.43 6.85 16.27
CA GLU A 187 4.46 6.77 17.30
C GLU A 187 5.49 5.68 17.00
N ARG A 188 5.07 4.61 16.32
CA ARG A 188 5.87 3.41 16.05
C ARG A 188 6.40 3.34 14.62
N VAL A 189 5.94 4.19 13.71
CA VAL A 189 6.32 4.12 12.30
C VAL A 189 7.07 5.38 11.90
N HIS A 190 8.38 5.24 11.71
CA HIS A 190 9.22 6.33 11.23
C HIS A 190 8.92 6.65 9.75
N THR A 191 8.79 5.61 8.92
CA THR A 191 8.57 5.76 7.48
C THR A 191 7.61 4.71 6.95
N CYS A 192 6.59 5.17 6.22
CA CYS A 192 5.64 4.33 5.51
C CYS A 192 5.81 4.50 4.00
N VAL A 193 6.48 3.53 3.36
CA VAL A 193 6.59 3.44 1.91
C VAL A 193 5.36 2.73 1.35
N THR A 194 4.75 3.30 0.32
CA THR A 194 3.60 2.69 -0.37
C THR A 194 3.86 2.55 -1.86
N LEU A 195 3.44 1.40 -2.43
CA LEU A 195 3.66 1.04 -3.82
C LEU A 195 2.31 0.82 -4.50
N GLY A 196 1.88 1.76 -5.36
CA GLY A 196 0.61 1.61 -6.09
C GLY A 196 -0.60 1.51 -5.16
N THR A 197 -0.55 2.11 -3.98
CA THR A 197 -1.64 2.01 -3.00
C THR A 197 -2.80 2.94 -3.37
N PRO A 198 -4.07 2.49 -3.39
CA PRO A 198 -5.24 3.33 -3.70
C PRO A 198 -5.57 4.31 -2.55
N HIS A 199 -4.74 5.32 -2.34
CA HIS A 199 -4.88 6.31 -1.26
C HIS A 199 -6.16 7.16 -1.31
N GLN A 200 -6.78 7.30 -2.48
CA GLN A 200 -8.12 7.89 -2.64
C GLN A 200 -9.09 6.89 -3.32
N GLY A 201 -8.89 5.60 -3.07
CA GLY A 201 -9.61 4.53 -3.76
C GLY A 201 -9.21 4.39 -5.22
N THR A 202 -9.87 3.49 -5.94
CA THR A 202 -9.71 3.29 -7.38
C THR A 202 -11.07 3.15 -8.03
N ILE A 203 -11.28 3.80 -9.18
CA ILE A 203 -12.53 3.69 -9.92
C ILE A 203 -12.74 2.25 -10.42
N ALA A 204 -11.65 1.53 -10.69
CA ALA A 204 -11.70 0.12 -11.08
C ALA A 204 -12.43 -0.77 -10.05
N ALA A 205 -12.43 -0.39 -8.77
CA ALA A 205 -13.12 -1.11 -7.69
C ALA A 205 -14.65 -1.11 -7.83
N ARG A 206 -15.23 -0.27 -8.70
CA ARG A 206 -16.67 -0.31 -9.01
C ARG A 206 -17.06 -1.53 -9.86
N LEU A 207 -16.10 -2.15 -10.56
CA LEU A 207 -16.34 -3.25 -11.49
C LEU A 207 -16.48 -4.61 -10.79
N LEU A 208 -16.02 -4.74 -9.55
CA LEU A 208 -15.99 -6.00 -8.81
C LEU A 208 -16.91 -5.91 -7.58
N PRO A 209 -17.78 -6.92 -7.35
CA PRO A 209 -18.76 -6.87 -6.25
C PRO A 209 -18.22 -7.41 -4.91
N TRP A 210 -16.93 -7.73 -4.79
CA TRP A 210 -16.35 -8.30 -3.58
C TRP A 210 -16.32 -7.30 -2.40
N PRO A 211 -16.72 -7.68 -1.17
CA PRO A 211 -16.84 -6.77 -0.03
C PRO A 211 -15.58 -5.93 0.24
N LEU A 212 -14.40 -6.54 0.27
CA LEU A 212 -13.13 -5.84 0.45
C LEU A 212 -12.86 -4.83 -0.69
N VAL A 213 -13.16 -5.20 -1.93
CA VAL A 213 -12.99 -4.29 -3.07
C VAL A 213 -13.96 -3.11 -3.01
N LYS A 214 -15.16 -3.29 -2.45
CA LYS A 214 -16.08 -2.17 -2.21
C LYS A 214 -15.49 -1.11 -1.29
N GLN A 215 -14.67 -1.50 -0.31
CA GLN A 215 -13.96 -0.55 0.57
C GLN A 215 -12.91 0.27 -0.19
N LEU A 216 -12.42 -0.21 -1.33
CA LEU A 216 -11.44 0.50 -2.17
C LEU A 216 -12.09 1.46 -3.18
N ARG A 217 -13.40 1.62 -3.15
CA ARG A 217 -14.11 2.61 -3.98
C ARG A 217 -13.82 4.00 -3.44
N PRO A 218 -13.73 5.03 -4.30
CA PRO A 218 -13.46 6.39 -3.82
C PRO A 218 -14.53 6.97 -2.88
N GLU A 219 -15.76 6.45 -2.95
CA GLU A 219 -16.92 6.88 -2.16
C GLU A 219 -17.19 5.96 -0.97
N SER A 220 -16.20 5.18 -0.53
CA SER A 220 -16.37 4.29 0.62
C SER A 220 -16.10 5.04 1.92
N ASP A 221 -16.78 4.62 2.99
CA ASP A 221 -16.54 5.13 4.35
C ASP A 221 -15.07 5.06 4.76
N LEU A 222 -14.33 4.06 4.24
CA LEU A 222 -12.89 3.93 4.49
C LEU A 222 -12.10 5.12 3.90
N MET A 223 -12.47 5.59 2.71
CA MET A 223 -11.82 6.75 2.09
C MET A 223 -12.18 8.04 2.81
N ASP A 224 -13.41 8.15 3.30
CA ASP A 224 -13.87 9.29 4.09
C ASP A 224 -13.10 9.36 5.43
N GLU A 225 -12.96 8.24 6.14
CA GLU A 225 -12.15 8.15 7.36
C GLU A 225 -10.68 8.50 7.14
N LEU A 226 -10.11 8.12 6.00
CA LEU A 226 -8.73 8.47 5.63
C LEU A 226 -8.55 9.91 5.16
N ALA A 227 -9.65 10.62 4.90
CA ALA A 227 -9.68 12.04 4.53
C ALA A 227 -9.96 12.97 5.72
N GLU A 228 -10.44 12.43 6.84
CA GLU A 228 -10.57 13.16 8.10
C GLU A 228 -9.21 13.65 8.61
N PRO A 229 -9.18 14.78 9.34
CA PRO A 229 -7.94 15.35 9.88
C PRO A 229 -7.13 14.33 10.68
N ALA A 230 -5.82 14.36 10.49
CA ALA A 230 -4.85 13.57 11.24
C ALA A 230 -3.77 14.49 11.79
N PRO A 231 -4.15 15.50 12.62
CA PRO A 231 -3.17 16.39 13.21
C PRO A 231 -2.18 15.55 14.03
N GLU A 232 -0.91 15.94 14.04
CA GLU A 232 0.18 15.27 14.78
C GLU A 232 0.78 14.02 14.11
N CYS A 233 0.32 13.58 12.93
CA CYS A 233 0.96 12.49 12.20
C CYS A 233 2.35 12.92 11.66
N ARG A 234 3.42 12.45 12.29
CA ARG A 234 4.83 12.72 11.96
C ARG A 234 5.45 11.67 11.05
N THR A 235 4.83 10.50 10.89
CA THR A 235 5.32 9.46 9.98
C THR A 235 5.56 10.02 8.58
N LYS A 236 6.75 9.78 8.04
CA LYS A 236 7.08 10.14 6.65
C LYS A 236 6.47 9.14 5.68
N PHE A 237 5.63 9.60 4.77
CA PHE A 237 5.08 8.80 3.69
C PHE A 237 5.89 8.97 2.42
N VAL A 238 6.26 7.86 1.77
CA VAL A 238 6.83 7.87 0.42
C VAL A 238 5.97 7.01 -0.49
N ALA A 239 5.22 7.66 -1.38
CA ALA A 239 4.24 7.01 -2.25
C ALA A 239 4.75 6.89 -3.68
N PHE A 240 5.06 5.66 -4.09
CA PHE A 240 5.41 5.33 -5.47
C PHE A 240 4.14 5.04 -6.26
N TYR A 241 3.95 5.74 -7.37
CA TYR A 241 2.85 5.53 -8.30
C TYR A 241 3.36 5.54 -9.74
N SER A 242 2.70 4.79 -10.62
CA SER A 242 3.12 4.66 -12.02
C SER A 242 2.03 5.07 -12.98
N ASP A 243 2.40 5.58 -14.15
CA ASP A 243 1.45 5.88 -15.24
C ASP A 243 1.00 4.63 -16.02
N ALA A 244 1.65 3.49 -15.81
CA ALA A 244 1.25 2.20 -16.36
C ALA A 244 0.49 1.32 -15.36
N ASP A 245 0.11 1.85 -14.20
CA ASP A 245 -0.71 1.14 -13.22
C ASP A 245 -2.15 1.00 -13.75
N GLN A 246 -2.57 -0.26 -13.96
CA GLN A 246 -3.88 -0.60 -14.51
C GLN A 246 -4.93 -0.88 -13.44
N LEU A 247 -4.51 -1.12 -12.19
CA LEU A 247 -5.42 -1.41 -11.07
C LEU A 247 -5.83 -0.14 -10.34
N ILE A 248 -4.97 0.88 -10.33
CA ILE A 248 -5.24 2.17 -9.71
C ILE A 248 -5.57 3.21 -10.77
N VAL A 249 -6.86 3.46 -10.95
CA VAL A 249 -7.36 4.35 -12.00
C VAL A 249 -8.26 5.44 -11.41
N PRO A 250 -8.01 6.73 -11.72
CA PRO A 250 -6.82 7.25 -12.39
C PRO A 250 -5.57 7.12 -11.51
N GLN A 251 -4.39 6.97 -12.11
CA GLN A 251 -3.14 6.64 -11.41
C GLN A 251 -2.72 7.69 -10.36
N ARG A 252 -3.18 8.93 -10.51
CA ARG A 252 -3.00 9.98 -9.49
C ARG A 252 -3.62 9.65 -8.14
N ARG A 253 -4.57 8.69 -8.09
CA ARG A 253 -5.20 8.21 -6.85
C ARG A 253 -4.26 7.37 -5.97
N ALA A 254 -3.09 6.98 -6.51
CA ALA A 254 -2.02 6.37 -5.76
C ALA A 254 -1.07 7.36 -5.07
N ARG A 255 -1.37 8.67 -5.15
CA ARG A 255 -0.61 9.69 -4.43
C ARG A 255 -1.15 9.83 -3.02
N VAL A 256 -0.31 10.06 -2.02
CA VAL A 256 -0.78 10.57 -0.73
C VAL A 256 -1.04 12.07 -0.90
N ARG A 257 -2.31 12.46 -0.78
CA ARG A 257 -2.78 13.86 -0.82
C ARG A 257 -3.62 14.11 0.42
N HIS A 258 -2.99 14.62 1.46
CA HIS A 258 -3.62 14.91 2.73
C HIS A 258 -2.88 16.10 3.35
N PRO A 259 -3.57 17.14 3.86
CA PRO A 259 -2.92 18.34 4.39
C PRO A 259 -2.02 18.03 5.60
N ASP A 260 -2.42 17.09 6.44
CA ASP A 260 -1.70 16.79 7.69
C ASP A 260 -0.58 15.75 7.53
N LEU A 261 -0.41 15.15 6.33
CA LEU A 261 0.60 14.09 6.14
C LEU A 261 1.86 14.61 5.45
N ILE A 262 3.01 14.24 6.03
CA ILE A 262 4.33 14.48 5.43
C ILE A 262 4.55 13.45 4.31
N ALA A 263 4.22 13.82 3.06
CA ALA A 263 4.19 12.89 1.94
C ALA A 263 5.06 13.31 0.75
N GLU A 264 6.00 12.45 0.38
CA GLU A 264 6.71 12.48 -0.90
C GLU A 264 6.01 11.58 -1.92
N ASN A 265 5.68 12.11 -3.10
CA ASN A 265 5.00 11.37 -4.16
C ASN A 265 5.95 11.15 -5.35
N VAL A 266 6.42 9.92 -5.53
CA VAL A 266 7.39 9.54 -6.57
C VAL A 266 6.68 8.91 -7.76
N ARG A 267 6.73 9.58 -8.91
CA ARG A 267 6.17 9.06 -10.16
C ARG A 267 7.16 8.16 -10.89
N LEU A 268 6.70 6.99 -11.28
CA LEU A 268 7.39 6.04 -12.16
C LEU A 268 6.74 6.07 -13.55
N ARG A 269 7.52 5.71 -14.57
CA ARG A 269 7.07 5.66 -15.96
C ARG A 269 7.14 4.23 -16.50
N GLY A 270 6.04 3.73 -17.03
CA GLY A 270 6.02 2.41 -17.71
C GLY A 270 6.11 1.20 -16.77
N VAL A 271 5.96 1.38 -15.46
CA VAL A 271 6.02 0.27 -14.49
C VAL A 271 4.62 -0.20 -14.17
N GLY A 272 4.30 -1.47 -14.42
CA GLY A 272 3.01 -2.03 -14.04
C GLY A 272 2.80 -2.11 -12.53
N HIS A 273 1.54 -2.18 -12.08
CA HIS A 273 1.16 -2.33 -10.67
C HIS A 273 1.87 -3.49 -9.96
N MET A 274 1.90 -4.65 -10.60
CA MET A 274 2.54 -5.85 -10.06
C MET A 274 4.06 -5.75 -10.12
N SER A 275 4.60 -4.89 -10.99
CA SER A 275 6.04 -4.71 -11.17
C SER A 275 6.67 -3.76 -10.15
N LEU A 276 5.87 -2.96 -9.44
CA LEU A 276 6.37 -1.97 -8.47
C LEU A 276 7.28 -2.59 -7.39
N PRO A 277 6.94 -3.73 -6.76
CA PRO A 277 7.76 -4.26 -5.67
C PRO A 277 9.14 -4.79 -6.08
N PHE A 278 9.37 -5.07 -7.36
CA PHE A 278 10.65 -5.61 -7.84
C PHE A 278 11.35 -4.76 -8.90
N HIS A 279 10.78 -3.61 -9.26
CA HIS A 279 11.46 -2.66 -10.15
C HIS A 279 12.74 -2.13 -9.49
N GLY A 280 13.87 -2.25 -10.19
CA GLY A 280 15.19 -1.93 -9.64
C GLY A 280 15.32 -0.49 -9.14
N GLU A 281 14.74 0.48 -9.84
CA GLU A 281 14.74 1.89 -9.41
C GLU A 281 13.94 2.08 -8.10
N VAL A 282 12.82 1.38 -7.94
CA VAL A 282 11.97 1.48 -6.74
C VAL A 282 12.74 0.96 -5.55
N VAL A 283 13.28 -0.26 -5.67
CA VAL A 283 14.07 -0.88 -4.61
C VAL A 283 15.28 -0.01 -4.25
N HIS A 284 15.97 0.57 -5.24
CA HIS A 284 17.10 1.46 -4.98
C HIS A 284 16.70 2.72 -4.22
N ARG A 285 15.61 3.39 -4.62
CA ARG A 285 15.10 4.58 -3.93
C ARG A 285 14.64 4.27 -2.51
N ILE A 286 13.93 3.15 -2.32
CA ILE A 286 13.54 2.67 -0.98
C ILE A 286 14.78 2.50 -0.10
N THR A 287 15.83 1.85 -0.61
CA THR A 287 17.05 1.65 0.19
C THR A 287 17.72 2.96 0.60
N GLY A 288 17.63 4.01 -0.23
CA GLY A 288 18.11 5.34 0.14
C GLY A 288 17.23 6.00 1.20
N VAL A 289 15.91 5.96 1.02
CA VAL A 289 14.94 6.51 1.98
C VAL A 289 15.09 5.89 3.37
N LEU A 290 15.30 4.58 3.44
CA LEU A 290 15.41 3.84 4.71
C LEU A 290 16.81 3.89 5.34
N ALA A 291 17.82 4.40 4.63
CA ALA A 291 19.21 4.45 5.11
C ALA A 291 19.59 5.78 5.76
N HIS A 292 18.71 6.78 5.74
CA HIS A 292 18.96 8.12 6.28
C HIS A 292 17.83 8.51 7.22
N LEU A 293 17.96 8.18 8.51
CA LEU A 293 16.98 8.55 9.53
C LEU A 293 17.10 10.02 9.97
N ASP A 294 18.31 10.59 9.91
CA ASP A 294 18.65 11.82 10.65
C ASP A 294 18.87 13.09 9.80
N GLU A 295 18.78 13.06 8.47
CA GLU A 295 19.14 14.22 7.62
C GLU A 295 18.10 15.37 7.56
N GLN A 296 17.02 15.35 8.37
CA GLN A 296 15.96 16.38 8.28
C GLN A 296 15.58 17.06 9.61
N VAL A 297 16.44 17.02 10.64
CA VAL A 297 16.24 17.78 11.91
C VAL A 297 17.31 18.87 12.10
N ALA A 298 17.67 19.59 11.04
CA ALA A 298 18.52 20.78 11.13
C ALA A 298 17.89 21.98 10.45
#